data_AF-A0A7N2MPH3-F1
#
_entry.id   AF-A0A7N2MPH3-F1
#
_cell.length_a   1.000
_cell.length_b   1.000
_cell.length_c   1.000
_cell.angle_alpha   90.00
_cell.angle_beta   90.00
_cell.angle_gamma   90.00
#
_symmetry.space_group_name_H-M   'P 1'
#
loop_
_entity.id
_entity.type
_entity.pdbx_description
1 polymer ?
#
loop_
_entity_poly.entity_id
_entity_poly.type
_entity_poly.pdbx_seq_one_letter_code
_entity_poly.pdbx_strand_id
1 'polypeptide(L)'
;MNINKELERLVTQKVELSAVIEKIDTRLSNHQLFTFILVNFFFVFQAVILAIICTDAETLKPPYGWFLFAISILATLLNLFALIITAIKYVETKGNRELFEFRLNKVNMKIFKLDFNYEDECDIEKPVGYGERQLKRSIFLAVYMIFLLGFAVVVLVSYCWKFLPPVPHASPAPAAPPAPPK
;
A
#
# COMPACT_ATOMS: atom_id res chain seq x y z
N MET A 1 23.54 9.09 -45.64
CA MET A 1 22.59 8.42 -44.72
C MET A 1 21.23 8.43 -45.39
N ASN A 2 20.55 7.30 -45.55
CA ASN A 2 19.27 7.24 -46.26
C ASN A 2 18.13 7.64 -45.30
N ILE A 3 17.54 8.82 -45.53
CA ILE A 3 16.51 9.43 -44.68
C ILE A 3 15.31 8.49 -44.50
N ASN A 4 14.87 7.82 -45.57
CA ASN A 4 13.75 6.88 -45.51
C ASN A 4 14.04 5.68 -44.60
N LYS A 5 15.28 5.18 -44.62
CA LYS A 5 15.70 4.06 -43.74
C LYS A 5 15.74 4.47 -42.26
N GLU A 6 16.13 5.71 -41.97
CA GLU A 6 16.12 6.25 -40.60
C GLU A 6 14.70 6.50 -40.12
N LEU A 7 13.81 6.99 -40.99
CA LEU A 7 12.40 7.19 -40.69
C LEU A 7 11.68 5.88 -40.35
N GLU A 8 11.87 4.83 -41.16
CA GLU A 8 11.33 3.49 -40.89
C GLU A 8 11.78 2.98 -39.52
N ARG A 9 13.06 3.12 -39.20
CA ARG A 9 13.61 2.72 -37.90
C ARG A 9 12.94 3.46 -36.73
N LEU A 10 12.76 4.77 -36.86
CA LEU A 10 12.13 5.58 -35.81
C LEU A 10 10.65 5.24 -35.64
N VAL A 11 9.92 4.96 -36.72
CA VAL A 11 8.52 4.52 -36.67
C VAL A 11 8.40 3.17 -35.98
N THR A 12 9.25 2.19 -36.31
CA THR A 12 9.29 0.91 -35.60
C THR A 12 9.59 1.12 -34.11
N GLN A 13 10.58 1.94 -33.78
CA GLN A 13 10.92 2.24 -32.40
C GLN A 13 9.76 2.91 -31.64
N LYS A 14 9.01 3.80 -32.29
CA LYS A 14 7.80 4.43 -31.72
C LYS A 14 6.75 3.38 -31.35
N VAL A 15 6.48 2.45 -32.26
CA VAL A 15 5.49 1.37 -32.05
C VAL A 15 5.90 0.46 -30.90
N GLU A 16 7.16 0.01 -30.87
CA GLU A 16 7.69 -0.82 -29.77
C GLU A 16 7.54 -0.12 -28.42
N LEU A 17 7.88 1.17 -28.36
CA LEU A 17 7.85 1.93 -27.13
C LEU A 17 6.41 2.20 -26.64
N SER A 18 5.47 2.43 -27.56
CA SER A 18 4.05 2.52 -27.21
C SER A 18 3.50 1.20 -26.65
N ALA A 19 3.89 0.05 -27.23
CA ALA A 19 3.47 -1.25 -26.73
C ALA A 19 4.03 -1.53 -25.31
N VAL A 20 5.27 -1.09 -25.03
CA VAL A 20 5.85 -1.17 -23.68
C VAL A 20 5.08 -0.31 -22.69
N ILE A 21 4.69 0.92 -23.07
CA ILE A 21 3.89 1.82 -22.22
C ILE A 21 2.52 1.21 -21.91
N GLU A 22 1.83 0.66 -22.90
CA GLU A 22 0.53 0.01 -22.71
C GLU A 22 0.62 -1.18 -21.73
N LYS A 23 1.69 -1.98 -21.85
CA LYS A 23 1.96 -3.07 -20.90
C LYS A 23 2.24 -2.54 -19.48
N ILE A 24 2.95 -1.42 -19.37
CA ILE A 24 3.20 -0.77 -18.08
C ILE A 24 1.89 -0.23 -17.48
N ASP A 25 1.02 0.38 -18.28
CA ASP A 25 -0.28 0.91 -17.84
C ASP A 25 -1.21 -0.20 -17.36
N THR A 26 -1.26 -1.32 -18.07
CA THR A 26 -2.00 -2.51 -17.63
C THR A 26 -1.50 -3.01 -16.28
N ARG A 27 -0.17 -3.09 -16.09
CA ARG A 27 0.43 -3.46 -14.79
C ARG A 27 0.10 -2.43 -13.71
N LEU A 28 0.12 -1.14 -14.04
CA LEU A 28 -0.17 -0.07 -13.10
C LEU A 28 -1.63 -0.15 -12.61
N SER A 29 -2.57 -0.35 -13.52
CA SER A 29 -3.99 -0.56 -13.24
C SER A 29 -4.20 -1.77 -12.31
N ASN A 30 -3.53 -2.89 -12.61
CA ASN A 30 -3.61 -4.09 -11.76
C ASN A 30 -3.08 -3.83 -10.35
N HIS A 31 -1.96 -3.11 -10.19
CA HIS A 31 -1.46 -2.73 -8.87
C HIS A 31 -2.43 -1.79 -8.14
N GLN A 32 -3.09 -0.87 -8.83
CA GLN A 32 -4.10 0.02 -8.23
C GLN A 32 -5.32 -0.77 -7.74
N LEU A 33 -5.84 -1.67 -8.56
CA LEU A 33 -6.95 -2.56 -8.19
C LEU A 33 -6.60 -3.39 -6.96
N PHE A 34 -5.43 -4.03 -6.96
CA PHE A 34 -4.97 -4.86 -5.85
C PHE A 34 -4.78 -4.04 -4.57
N THR A 35 -4.23 -2.82 -4.68
CA THR A 35 -4.09 -1.89 -3.54
C THR A 35 -5.46 -1.50 -2.99
N PHE A 36 -6.43 -1.18 -3.85
CA PHE A 36 -7.79 -0.84 -3.43
C PHE A 36 -8.45 -2.01 -2.69
N ILE A 37 -8.32 -3.24 -3.21
CA ILE A 37 -8.84 -4.45 -2.57
C ILE A 37 -8.22 -4.62 -1.17
N LEU A 38 -6.89 -4.54 -1.06
CA LEU A 38 -6.17 -4.69 0.21
C LEU A 38 -6.59 -3.64 1.26
N VAL A 39 -6.70 -2.37 0.86
CA VAL A 39 -7.13 -1.28 1.75
C VAL A 39 -8.54 -1.54 2.26
N ASN A 40 -9.47 -1.93 1.38
CA ASN A 40 -10.84 -2.24 1.79
C ASN A 40 -10.91 -3.42 2.75
N PHE A 41 -10.18 -4.52 2.46
CA PHE A 41 -10.11 -5.65 3.37
C PHE A 41 -9.58 -5.24 4.74
N PHE A 42 -8.50 -4.47 4.78
CA PHE A 42 -7.95 -3.94 6.03
C PHE A 42 -9.00 -3.15 6.83
N PHE A 43 -9.70 -2.21 6.19
CA PHE A 43 -10.72 -1.41 6.88
C PHE A 43 -11.90 -2.24 7.38
N VAL A 44 -12.39 -3.19 6.58
CA VAL A 44 -13.50 -4.08 6.99
C VAL A 44 -13.10 -4.91 8.20
N PHE A 45 -11.90 -5.52 8.20
CA PHE A 45 -11.42 -6.30 9.33
C PHE A 45 -11.29 -5.45 10.59
N GLN A 46 -10.67 -4.28 10.49
CA GLN A 46 -10.50 -3.38 11.63
C GLN A 46 -11.85 -2.85 12.17
N ALA A 47 -12.80 -2.53 11.29
CA ALA A 47 -14.13 -2.07 11.67
C ALA A 47 -14.94 -3.15 12.40
N VAL A 48 -14.87 -4.40 11.96
CA VAL A 48 -15.56 -5.53 12.64
C VAL A 48 -15.01 -5.72 14.05
N ILE A 49 -13.70 -5.66 14.23
CA ILE A 49 -13.07 -5.78 15.56
C ILE A 49 -13.46 -4.62 16.45
N LEU A 50 -13.41 -3.40 15.92
CA LEU A 50 -13.82 -2.20 16.65
C LEU A 50 -15.29 -2.29 17.07
N ALA A 51 -16.16 -2.76 16.19
CA ALA A 51 -17.57 -2.98 16.52
C ALA A 51 -17.70 -3.98 17.68
N ILE A 52 -17.04 -5.14 17.63
CA ILE A 52 -17.07 -6.13 18.73
C ILE A 52 -16.61 -5.51 20.06
N ILE A 53 -15.58 -4.65 20.05
CA ILE A 53 -15.11 -3.93 21.23
C ILE A 53 -16.17 -2.94 21.73
N CYS A 54 -16.80 -2.19 20.84
CA CYS A 54 -17.80 -1.17 21.18
C CYS A 54 -19.10 -1.77 21.71
N THR A 55 -19.58 -2.88 21.15
CA THR A 55 -20.87 -3.47 21.54
C THR A 55 -20.81 -4.33 22.80
N ASP A 56 -19.63 -4.48 23.43
CA ASP A 56 -19.43 -5.32 24.63
C ASP A 56 -20.14 -6.67 24.52
N ALA A 57 -20.04 -7.31 23.35
CA ALA A 57 -20.80 -8.50 23.05
C ALA A 57 -20.48 -9.61 24.08
N GLU A 58 -21.37 -9.77 25.05
CA GLU A 58 -21.20 -10.68 26.20
C GLU A 58 -21.08 -12.14 25.75
N THR A 59 -21.54 -12.44 24.54
CA THR A 59 -21.48 -13.75 23.88
C THR A 59 -20.07 -14.20 23.48
N LEU A 60 -19.06 -13.32 23.57
CA LEU A 60 -17.67 -13.60 23.16
C LEU A 60 -16.65 -13.65 24.33
N LYS A 61 -17.08 -13.70 25.59
CA LYS A 61 -16.18 -13.91 26.75
C LYS A 61 -15.80 -15.41 26.94
N PRO A 62 -14.60 -15.73 27.50
CA PRO A 62 -13.64 -16.73 26.96
C PRO A 62 -13.94 -18.21 27.24
N PRO A 63 -13.33 -19.17 26.49
CA PRO A 63 -11.86 -19.27 26.33
C PRO A 63 -11.26 -18.90 24.94
N TYR A 64 -12.04 -18.72 23.88
CA TYR A 64 -11.50 -18.61 22.50
C TYR A 64 -11.32 -17.17 21.94
N GLY A 65 -11.62 -16.11 22.70
CA GLY A 65 -11.53 -14.71 22.22
C GLY A 65 -10.15 -14.30 21.69
N TRP A 66 -9.08 -14.82 22.31
CA TRP A 66 -7.69 -14.60 21.88
C TRP A 66 -7.37 -15.16 20.48
N PHE A 67 -8.10 -16.17 20.02
CA PHE A 67 -7.89 -16.78 18.71
C PHE A 67 -8.35 -15.88 17.56
N LEU A 68 -9.54 -15.29 17.67
CA LEU A 68 -10.04 -14.32 16.69
C LEU A 68 -9.14 -13.08 16.61
N PHE A 69 -8.61 -12.67 17.75
CA PHE A 69 -7.64 -11.60 17.86
C PHE A 69 -6.30 -11.93 17.16
N ALA A 70 -5.74 -13.12 17.40
CA ALA A 70 -4.51 -13.55 16.73
C ALA A 70 -4.67 -13.65 15.20
N ILE A 71 -5.81 -14.17 14.73
CA ILE A 71 -6.14 -14.22 13.29
C ILE A 71 -6.26 -12.80 12.71
N SER A 72 -6.88 -11.88 13.44
CA SER A 72 -6.98 -10.48 13.04
C SER A 72 -5.61 -9.81 12.88
N ILE A 73 -4.72 -9.97 13.87
CA ILE A 73 -3.35 -9.42 13.81
C ILE A 73 -2.64 -10.00 12.59
N LEU A 74 -2.74 -11.32 12.39
CA LEU A 74 -2.08 -11.99 11.29
C LEU A 74 -2.61 -11.50 9.93
N ALA A 75 -3.93 -11.38 9.77
CA ALA A 75 -4.56 -10.83 8.57
C ALA A 75 -4.16 -9.37 8.33
N THR A 76 -4.07 -8.57 9.40
CA THR A 76 -3.66 -7.17 9.34
C THR A 76 -2.22 -7.03 8.88
N LEU A 77 -1.30 -7.82 9.44
CA LEU A 77 0.11 -7.83 9.05
C LEU A 77 0.27 -8.27 7.59
N LEU A 78 -0.40 -9.35 7.18
CA LEU A 78 -0.35 -9.84 5.79
C LEU A 78 -0.86 -8.79 4.80
N ASN A 79 -1.99 -8.14 5.09
CA ASN A 79 -2.51 -7.06 4.27
C ASN A 79 -1.54 -5.88 4.19
N LEU A 80 -0.94 -5.50 5.32
CA LEU A 80 0.02 -4.39 5.36
C LEU A 80 1.29 -4.71 4.55
N PHE A 81 1.86 -5.90 4.71
CA PHE A 81 3.01 -6.34 3.90
C PHE A 81 2.70 -6.37 2.41
N ALA A 82 1.55 -6.92 2.03
CA ALA A 82 1.12 -6.94 0.64
C ALA A 82 0.96 -5.53 0.06
N LEU A 83 0.44 -4.59 0.86
CA LEU A 83 0.26 -3.20 0.48
C LEU A 83 1.61 -2.50 0.30
N ILE A 84 2.59 -2.74 1.20
CA ILE A 84 3.96 -2.20 1.10
C ILE A 84 4.62 -2.68 -0.20
N ILE A 85 4.60 -3.98 -0.45
CA ILE A 85 5.23 -4.56 -1.65
C ILE A 85 4.57 -4.02 -2.92
N THR A 86 3.24 -3.97 -2.94
CA THR A 86 2.49 -3.47 -4.11
C THR A 86 2.76 -1.99 -4.36
N ALA A 87 2.84 -1.20 -3.31
CA ALA A 87 3.10 0.22 -3.40
C ALA A 87 4.52 0.54 -3.88
N ILE A 88 5.53 -0.18 -3.39
CA ILE A 88 6.92 -0.05 -3.88
C ILE A 88 6.96 -0.36 -5.37
N LYS A 89 6.35 -1.49 -5.78
CA LYS A 89 6.24 -1.89 -7.19
C LYS A 89 5.49 -0.85 -8.03
N TYR A 90 4.45 -0.22 -7.48
CA TYR A 90 3.72 0.85 -8.15
C TYR A 90 4.61 2.07 -8.40
N VAL A 91 5.36 2.53 -7.39
CA VAL A 91 6.27 3.69 -7.53
C VAL A 91 7.35 3.43 -8.58
N GLU A 92 7.96 2.24 -8.55
CA GLU A 92 8.97 1.82 -9.52
C GLU A 92 8.39 1.73 -10.93
N THR A 93 7.25 1.06 -11.09
CA THR A 93 6.57 0.88 -12.38
C THR A 93 6.14 2.22 -12.98
N LYS A 94 5.63 3.14 -12.14
CA LYS A 94 5.24 4.49 -12.57
C LYS A 94 6.45 5.32 -13.00
N GLY A 95 7.58 5.18 -12.32
CA GLY A 95 8.83 5.79 -12.76
C GLY A 95 9.26 5.28 -14.12
N ASN A 96 9.27 3.96 -14.30
CA ASN A 96 9.61 3.36 -15.60
C ASN A 96 8.69 3.88 -16.71
N ARG A 97 7.38 4.01 -16.45
CA ARG A 97 6.43 4.63 -17.38
C ARG A 97 6.87 6.02 -17.82
N GLU A 98 7.14 6.92 -16.88
CA GLU A 98 7.56 8.30 -17.16
C GLU A 98 8.85 8.34 -18.01
N LEU A 99 9.78 7.42 -17.76
CA LEU A 99 11.00 7.27 -18.56
C LEU A 99 10.72 6.80 -19.99
N PHE A 100 9.82 5.83 -20.16
CA PHE A 100 9.41 5.34 -21.48
C PHE A 100 8.63 6.39 -22.27
N GLU A 101 7.76 7.14 -21.61
CA GLU A 101 7.01 8.26 -22.18
C GLU A 101 7.94 9.38 -22.66
N PHE A 102 8.95 9.72 -21.87
CA PHE A 102 9.99 10.65 -22.28
C PHE A 102 10.75 10.15 -23.53
N ARG A 103 11.14 8.87 -23.55
CA ARG A 103 11.79 8.27 -24.72
C ARG A 103 10.89 8.30 -25.96
N LEU A 104 9.58 8.08 -25.79
CA LEU A 104 8.60 8.12 -26.87
C LEU A 104 8.49 9.53 -27.44
N ASN A 105 8.39 10.54 -26.58
CA ASN A 105 8.35 11.93 -27.01
C ASN A 105 9.62 12.31 -27.79
N LYS A 106 10.79 11.85 -27.33
CA LYS A 106 12.07 12.06 -28.04
C LYS A 106 12.09 11.42 -29.42
N VAL A 107 11.59 10.20 -29.58
CA VAL A 107 11.48 9.53 -30.89
C VAL A 107 10.49 10.28 -31.78
N ASN A 108 9.33 10.68 -31.25
CA ASN A 108 8.30 11.41 -31.98
C ASN A 108 8.82 12.77 -32.49
N MET A 109 9.63 13.46 -31.68
CA MET A 109 10.31 14.70 -32.08
C MET A 109 11.32 14.46 -33.21
N LYS A 110 12.11 13.39 -33.14
CA LYS A 110 13.05 13.04 -34.22
C LYS A 110 12.32 12.75 -35.53
N ILE A 111 11.20 12.02 -35.47
CA ILE A 111 10.35 11.78 -36.64
C ILE A 111 9.88 13.12 -37.20
N PHE A 112 9.32 14.00 -36.37
CA PHE A 112 8.86 15.33 -36.79
C PHE A 112 9.97 16.16 -37.46
N LYS A 113 11.18 16.18 -36.88
CA LYS A 113 12.33 16.87 -37.48
C LYS A 113 12.70 16.30 -38.84
N LEU A 114 12.68 14.98 -38.99
CA LEU A 114 13.01 14.30 -40.25
C LEU A 114 11.96 14.54 -41.34
N ASP A 115 10.68 14.56 -40.96
CA ASP A 115 9.55 14.68 -41.88
C ASP A 115 9.35 16.13 -42.37
N PHE A 116 9.60 17.11 -41.49
CA PHE A 116 9.40 18.54 -41.78
C PHE A 116 10.70 19.33 -42.01
N ASN A 117 11.86 18.66 -41.97
CA ASN A 117 13.19 19.28 -42.05
C ASN A 117 13.36 20.47 -41.08
N TYR A 118 12.81 20.31 -39.87
CA TYR A 118 12.71 21.35 -38.85
C TYR A 118 13.97 21.32 -37.96
N GLU A 119 14.81 22.35 -38.03
CA GLU A 119 16.13 22.37 -37.36
C GLU A 119 16.10 22.75 -35.87
N ASP A 120 14.97 23.19 -35.32
CA ASP A 120 14.97 23.75 -33.96
C ASP A 120 15.28 22.70 -32.87
N GLU A 121 16.36 22.90 -32.12
CA GLU A 121 16.78 22.11 -30.96
C GLU A 121 15.90 22.40 -29.75
N CYS A 122 14.68 21.89 -29.76
CA CYS A 122 13.95 21.70 -28.50
C CYS A 122 14.63 20.55 -27.74
N ASP A 123 15.65 20.91 -26.96
CA ASP A 123 16.27 20.01 -25.99
C ASP A 123 15.23 19.62 -24.97
N ILE A 124 14.64 18.43 -25.17
CA ILE A 124 13.82 17.81 -24.16
C ILE A 124 14.80 17.34 -23.07
N GLU A 125 15.07 18.24 -22.12
CA GLU A 125 15.80 17.92 -20.90
C GLU A 125 15.13 16.71 -20.25
N LYS A 126 15.95 15.72 -19.86
CA LYS A 126 15.47 14.63 -18.99
C LYS A 126 14.66 15.26 -17.87
N PRO A 127 13.52 14.69 -17.45
CA PRO A 127 12.71 15.29 -16.39
C PRO A 127 13.58 15.49 -15.14
N VAL A 128 14.02 16.73 -14.93
CA VAL A 128 14.79 17.16 -13.78
C VAL A 128 13.90 16.89 -12.56
N GLY A 129 14.40 16.09 -11.62
CA GLY A 129 13.64 15.70 -10.43
C GLY A 129 12.91 14.36 -10.50
N TYR A 130 13.23 13.46 -11.44
CA TYR A 130 12.71 12.08 -11.42
C TYR A 130 12.93 11.39 -10.06
N GLY A 131 14.15 11.49 -9.51
CA GLY A 131 14.46 10.95 -8.19
C GLY A 131 13.70 11.64 -7.06
N GLU A 132 13.50 12.96 -7.15
CA GLU A 132 12.79 13.73 -6.13
C GLU A 132 11.28 13.44 -6.12
N ARG A 133 10.66 13.24 -7.30
CA ARG A 133 9.26 12.81 -7.41
C ARG A 133 9.05 11.40 -6.89
N GLN A 134 9.97 10.48 -7.15
CA GLN A 134 9.93 9.13 -6.58
C GLN A 134 10.08 9.16 -5.06
N LEU A 135 11.01 9.97 -4.54
CA LEU A 135 11.21 10.15 -3.10
C LEU A 135 9.95 10.72 -2.43
N LYS A 136 9.34 11.77 -3.00
CA LYS A 136 8.08 12.34 -2.47
C LYS A 136 6.95 11.31 -2.43
N ARG A 137 6.80 10.49 -3.48
CA ARG A 137 5.82 9.40 -3.51
C ARG A 137 6.12 8.33 -2.46
N SER A 138 7.39 8.02 -2.23
CA SER A 138 7.83 7.08 -1.18
C SER A 138 7.60 7.60 0.23
N ILE A 139 7.87 8.89 0.49
CA ILE A 139 7.60 9.54 1.78
C ILE A 139 6.10 9.54 2.07
N PHE A 140 5.27 9.93 1.09
CA PHE A 140 3.82 9.91 1.27
C PHE A 140 3.30 8.51 1.60
N LEU A 141 3.85 7.50 0.93
CA LEU A 141 3.54 6.11 1.21
C LEU A 141 3.95 5.71 2.64
N ALA A 142 5.16 6.08 3.06
CA ALA A 142 5.65 5.78 4.41
C ALA A 142 4.76 6.41 5.49
N VAL A 143 4.36 7.67 5.30
CA VAL A 143 3.42 8.36 6.19
C VAL A 143 2.08 7.60 6.24
N TYR A 144 1.53 7.21 5.09
CA TYR A 144 0.28 6.44 5.05
C TYR A 144 0.39 5.09 5.78
N MET A 145 1.52 4.39 5.63
CA MET A 145 1.78 3.14 6.37
C MET A 145 1.86 3.37 7.88
N ILE A 146 2.49 4.46 8.31
CA ILE A 146 2.55 4.83 9.73
C ILE A 146 1.14 5.07 10.28
N PHE A 147 0.28 5.77 9.52
CA PHE A 147 -1.12 5.97 9.91
C PHE A 147 -1.90 4.65 10.04
N LEU A 148 -1.76 3.74 9.07
CA LEU A 148 -2.42 2.42 9.12
C LEU A 148 -1.92 1.58 10.29
N LEU A 149 -0.60 1.59 10.53
CA LEU A 149 0.00 0.88 11.65
C LEU A 149 -0.45 1.47 12.99
N GLY A 150 -0.46 2.79 13.11
CA GLY A 150 -0.95 3.49 14.30
C GLY A 150 -2.41 3.17 14.59
N PHE A 151 -3.27 3.16 13.57
CA PHE A 151 -4.66 2.77 13.73
C PHE A 151 -4.81 1.32 14.20
N ALA A 152 -4.07 0.38 13.60
CA ALA A 152 -4.07 -1.02 14.04
C ALA A 152 -3.62 -1.15 15.51
N VAL A 153 -2.58 -0.40 15.93
CA VAL A 153 -2.11 -0.38 17.33
C VAL A 153 -3.19 0.15 18.27
N VAL A 154 -3.91 1.21 17.90
CA VAL A 154 -5.00 1.76 18.73
C VAL A 154 -6.12 0.74 18.91
N VAL A 155 -6.54 0.06 17.85
CA VAL A 155 -7.54 -1.02 17.93
C VAL A 155 -7.04 -2.17 18.82
N LEU A 156 -5.77 -2.54 18.67
CA LEU A 156 -5.10 -3.57 19.47
C LEU A 156 -5.08 -3.25 20.96
N VAL A 157 -4.63 -2.06 21.34
CA VAL A 157 -4.55 -1.62 22.74
C VAL A 157 -5.95 -1.52 23.36
N SER A 158 -6.92 -1.00 22.60
CA SER A 158 -8.31 -0.88 23.04
C SER A 158 -8.93 -2.26 23.33
N TYR A 159 -8.62 -3.26 22.50
CA TYR A 159 -9.02 -4.65 22.75
C TYR A 159 -8.36 -5.21 24.01
N CYS A 160 -7.05 -5.07 24.15
CA CYS A 160 -6.31 -5.58 25.30
C CYS A 160 -6.82 -4.98 26.62
N TRP A 161 -7.13 -3.68 26.68
CA TRP A 161 -7.68 -3.07 27.89
C TRP A 161 -9.08 -3.58 28.27
N LYS A 162 -9.93 -3.91 27.30
CA LYS A 162 -11.26 -4.47 27.59
C LYS A 162 -11.25 -5.94 27.99
N PHE A 163 -10.29 -6.71 27.49
CA PHE A 163 -10.24 -8.17 27.70
C PHE A 163 -9.14 -8.64 28.67
N LEU A 164 -8.28 -7.75 29.18
CA LEU A 164 -7.43 -8.08 30.33
C LEU A 164 -8.33 -8.28 31.57
N PRO A 165 -8.19 -9.39 32.31
CA PRO A 165 -8.94 -9.58 33.54
C PRO A 165 -8.60 -8.45 34.53
N PRO A 166 -9.57 -7.97 35.34
CA PRO A 166 -9.26 -7.06 36.42
C PRO A 166 -8.20 -7.72 37.31
N VAL A 167 -7.21 -6.93 37.72
CA VAL A 167 -6.22 -7.32 38.74
C VAL A 167 -7.02 -7.96 39.89
N PRO A 168 -6.68 -9.19 40.33
CA PRO A 168 -7.42 -9.82 41.41
C PRO A 168 -7.18 -8.95 42.65
N HIS A 169 -8.18 -8.14 43.02
CA HIS A 169 -8.25 -7.61 44.37
C HIS A 169 -8.25 -8.82 45.28
N ALA A 170 -7.26 -8.87 46.17
CA ALA A 170 -7.06 -9.93 47.13
C ALA A 170 -8.41 -10.35 47.74
N SER A 171 -8.76 -11.62 47.56
CA SER A 171 -9.93 -12.22 48.17
C SER A 171 -9.94 -11.91 49.67
N PRO A 172 -11.05 -11.43 50.27
CA PRO A 172 -11.13 -11.32 51.72
C PRO A 172 -10.89 -12.72 52.30
N ALA A 173 -9.95 -12.82 53.25
CA ALA A 173 -9.63 -14.07 53.90
C ALA A 173 -10.91 -14.76 54.44
N PRO A 174 -11.04 -16.08 54.32
CA PRO A 174 -12.21 -16.80 54.83
C PRO A 174 -12.36 -16.56 56.33
N ALA A 175 -13.58 -16.24 56.76
CA ALA A 175 -13.89 -16.00 58.17
C ALA A 175 -13.51 -17.22 59.02
N ALA A 176 -12.80 -16.98 60.12
CA ALA A 176 -12.35 -18.02 61.04
C ALA A 176 -13.56 -18.81 61.60
N PRO A 177 -13.44 -20.15 61.73
CA PRO A 177 -14.53 -20.96 62.26
C PRO A 177 -14.83 -20.59 63.71
N PRO A 178 -16.11 -20.64 64.13
CA PRO A 178 -16.53 -20.25 65.47
C PRO A 178 -15.91 -21.18 66.52
N ALA A 179 -15.42 -20.57 67.60
CA ALA A 179 -14.76 -21.28 68.70
C ALA A 179 -15.74 -22.27 69.38
N PRO A 180 -15.27 -23.45 69.80
CA PRO A 180 -16.12 -24.43 70.46
C PRO A 180 -16.64 -23.91 71.81
N PRO A 181 -17.90 -24.20 72.16
CA PRO A 181 -18.49 -23.77 73.43
C PRO A 181 -17.77 -24.43 74.61
N LYS A 182 -17.54 -23.65 75.68
CA LYS A 182 -17.04 -24.11 76.97
C LYS A 182 -18.14 -24.79 77.78
#